data_AF-A0A821Y595-F1
#
_entry.id   AF-A0A821Y595-F1
#
_cell.length_a   1.000
_cell.length_b   1.000
_cell.length_c   1.000
_cell.angle_alpha   90.00
_cell.angle_beta   90.00
_cell.angle_gamma   90.00
#
_symmetry.space_group_name_H-M   'P 1'
#
loop_
_entity.id
_entity.type
_entity.pdbx_description
1 polymer ?
#
loop_
_entity_poly.entity_id
_entity_poly.type
_entity_poly.pdbx_seq_one_letter_code
_entity_poly.pdbx_strand_id
1 'polypeptide(L)'
;MQQRVEDSKGIVLSSLSRECQELAVRCDCTSLSYVFALPETYIEARRAVVGLQTWLLEDKKYTSFIQTSLKVLDEKYAEAKKMFEIGKAHLSQAEYRTDSFRIQLSKVEQENETNEKKLDELEARLETKERDYLSKRLTCEVYEDQLKKMLKEADNREDTLNNHLSIERFQQEIRQFSKELPKLKAQMDALQGRLEFFKQRKQELLALRVECKKIEHDLQLALEDKILKENELNRVISCRQTIRNIYKCRATNDLPQKIFYSLPVKSKLPGESSNGKFK
;
A
#
# COMPACT_ATOMS: atom_id res chain seq x y z
N MET A 1 64.16 36.74 18.20
CA MET A 1 63.80 35.40 18.70
C MET A 1 62.89 35.57 19.90
N GLN A 2 61.70 34.97 19.82
CA GLN A 2 60.91 34.30 20.86
C GLN A 2 61.01 34.86 22.31
N GLN A 3 59.92 35.17 23.03
CA GLN A 3 58.63 34.48 23.04
C GLN A 3 57.57 35.30 23.81
N ARG A 4 56.32 35.27 23.32
CA ARG A 4 55.09 35.41 24.11
C ARG A 4 55.07 34.35 25.22
N VAL A 5 54.53 34.66 26.40
CA VAL A 5 53.65 33.76 27.17
C VAL A 5 52.64 34.61 27.96
N GLU A 6 51.36 34.36 27.69
CA GLU A 6 50.18 34.86 28.39
C GLU A 6 50.17 34.42 29.86
N ASP A 7 49.98 35.37 30.78
CA ASP A 7 49.09 35.31 31.97
C ASP A 7 49.57 36.24 33.10
N SER A 8 48.94 37.40 33.22
CA SER A 8 48.13 37.61 34.41
C SER A 8 46.91 38.40 33.97
N LYS A 9 45.73 37.89 34.29
CA LYS A 9 44.62 38.78 34.59
C LYS A 9 45.16 39.57 35.80
N GLY A 10 45.72 40.78 35.54
CA GLY A 10 46.58 41.60 36.43
C GLY A 10 46.11 42.87 37.18
N ILE A 11 46.72 44.03 36.89
CA ILE A 11 46.96 45.18 37.83
C ILE A 11 47.32 46.48 37.05
N VAL A 12 47.14 47.67 37.67
CA VAL A 12 47.41 49.04 37.17
C VAL A 12 48.92 49.42 37.10
N LEU A 13 49.60 49.39 35.94
CA LEU A 13 51.00 49.79 35.68
C LEU A 13 51.46 51.15 36.24
N SER A 14 50.62 52.17 36.33
CA SER A 14 50.99 53.44 36.98
C SER A 14 51.06 53.36 38.52
N SER A 15 50.44 52.33 39.10
CA SER A 15 50.54 51.99 40.53
C SER A 15 51.76 51.10 40.84
N LEU A 16 52.56 50.79 39.81
CA LEU A 16 53.81 50.04 39.86
C LEU A 16 54.97 51.00 39.62
N SER A 17 56.19 50.56 39.95
CA SER A 17 57.40 51.36 39.70
C SER A 17 57.56 51.70 38.21
N ARG A 18 58.40 52.68 37.89
CA ARG A 18 58.54 53.28 36.55
C ARG A 18 58.82 52.24 35.43
N GLU A 19 59.46 51.11 35.74
CA GLU A 19 59.75 50.00 34.80
C GLU A 19 58.50 49.26 34.30
N CYS A 20 57.42 49.20 35.10
CA CYS A 20 56.15 48.62 34.69
C CYS A 20 55.38 49.57 33.75
N GLN A 21 55.52 50.88 33.94
CA GLN A 21 54.84 51.90 33.14
C GLN A 21 55.30 51.95 31.67
N GLU A 22 56.52 51.53 31.34
CA GLU A 22 57.02 51.54 29.95
C GLU A 22 56.62 50.30 29.14
N LEU A 23 56.56 49.12 29.78
CA LEU A 23 56.15 47.87 29.14
C LEU A 23 54.64 47.87 28.77
N ALA A 24 53.84 48.53 29.59
CA ALA A 24 52.42 48.86 29.39
C ALA A 24 52.10 49.55 28.06
N VAL A 25 52.97 50.50 27.71
CA VAL A 25 52.73 51.49 26.66
C VAL A 25 53.25 51.00 25.30
N ARG A 26 54.28 50.12 25.28
CA ARG A 26 54.81 49.49 24.04
C ARG A 26 53.91 48.41 23.43
N CYS A 27 52.99 47.84 24.20
CA CYS A 27 52.33 46.57 23.86
C CYS A 27 50.80 46.61 23.70
N ASP A 28 50.15 47.78 23.68
CA ASP A 28 48.70 47.94 23.41
C ASP A 28 47.76 47.08 24.28
N CYS A 29 48.26 46.62 25.43
CA CYS A 29 47.59 45.74 26.37
C CYS A 29 48.27 45.91 27.72
N THR A 30 47.60 46.57 28.65
CA THR A 30 48.13 46.81 29.99
C THR A 30 47.79 45.71 31.00
N SER A 31 47.33 44.51 30.58
CA SER A 31 46.88 43.36 31.40
C SER A 31 45.38 43.30 31.68
N LEU A 32 44.81 42.08 31.64
CA LEU A 32 43.38 41.83 31.81
C LEU A 32 42.84 42.33 33.16
N SER A 33 43.61 42.47 34.25
CA SER A 33 43.14 43.17 35.46
C SER A 33 43.58 44.59 35.68
N TYR A 34 44.16 45.23 34.67
CA TYR A 34 43.93 46.66 34.51
C TYR A 34 42.53 46.94 33.97
N VAL A 35 42.02 46.08 33.08
CA VAL A 35 40.65 46.16 32.54
C VAL A 35 39.63 45.99 33.68
N PHE A 36 39.92 45.14 34.66
CA PHE A 36 39.12 44.96 35.88
C PHE A 36 39.31 46.04 36.96
N ALA A 37 40.25 46.99 36.81
CA ALA A 37 40.40 48.12 37.74
C ALA A 37 39.36 49.23 37.49
N LEU A 38 38.76 49.26 36.30
CA LEU A 38 37.64 50.12 35.92
C LEU A 38 36.30 49.39 36.18
N PRO A 39 35.37 49.97 36.96
CA PRO A 39 34.13 49.29 37.38
C PRO A 39 33.28 48.78 36.20
N GLU A 40 33.21 49.55 35.11
CA GLU A 40 32.38 49.23 33.95
C GLU A 40 32.93 48.04 33.16
N THR A 41 34.24 48.01 32.86
CA THR A 41 34.89 46.86 32.23
C THR A 41 34.92 45.64 33.13
N TYR A 42 34.99 45.81 34.45
CA TYR A 42 34.77 44.71 35.40
C TYR A 42 33.35 44.14 35.30
N ILE A 43 32.33 44.99 35.26
CA ILE A 43 30.92 44.58 35.11
C ILE A 43 30.71 43.86 33.77
N GLU A 44 31.23 44.38 32.67
CA GLU A 44 31.10 43.74 31.35
C GLU A 44 31.87 42.42 31.26
N ALA A 45 33.10 42.36 31.78
CA ALA A 45 33.84 41.11 31.84
C ALA A 45 33.18 40.08 32.78
N ARG A 46 32.58 40.52 33.89
CA ARG A 46 31.76 39.64 34.75
C ARG A 46 30.52 39.15 34.01
N ARG A 47 29.79 40.01 33.28
CA ARG A 47 28.65 39.60 32.45
C ARG A 47 29.07 38.61 31.37
N ALA A 48 30.20 38.83 30.70
CA ALA A 48 30.76 37.92 29.72
C ALA A 48 31.11 36.56 30.33
N VAL A 49 31.74 36.53 31.51
CA VAL A 49 32.06 35.29 32.23
C VAL A 49 30.80 34.56 32.69
N VAL A 50 29.79 35.28 33.20
CA VAL A 50 28.49 34.69 33.57
C VAL A 50 27.78 34.12 32.33
N GLY A 51 27.82 34.83 31.21
CA GLY A 51 27.29 34.35 29.93
C GLY A 51 28.02 33.09 29.45
N LEU A 52 29.34 33.07 29.53
CA LEU A 52 30.17 31.94 29.14
C LEU A 52 29.98 30.73 30.06
N GLN A 53 29.80 30.96 31.37
CA GLN A 53 29.44 29.91 32.33
C GLN A 53 28.06 29.33 32.06
N THR A 54 27.07 30.17 31.74
CA THR A 54 25.72 29.74 31.36
C THR A 54 25.78 28.87 30.10
N TRP A 55 26.51 29.33 29.09
CA TRP A 55 26.71 28.60 27.84
C TRP A 55 27.40 27.25 28.06
N LEU A 56 28.43 27.18 28.91
CA LEU A 56 29.09 25.92 29.28
C LEU A 56 28.19 24.96 30.06
N LEU A 57 27.31 25.48 30.92
CA LEU A 57 26.32 24.66 31.65
C LEU A 57 25.26 24.10 30.71
N GLU A 58 24.78 24.88 29.75
CA GLU A 58 23.86 24.43 28.71
C GLU A 58 24.52 23.42 27.77
N ASP A 59 25.77 23.65 27.37
CA ASP A 59 26.55 22.69 26.60
C ASP A 59 26.66 21.36 27.35
N LYS A 60 27.00 21.36 28.65
CA LYS A 60 27.03 20.11 29.46
C LYS A 60 25.70 19.35 29.41
N LYS A 61 24.56 20.04 29.43
CA LYS A 61 23.22 19.43 29.33
C LYS A 61 22.92 18.90 27.92
N TYR A 62 23.45 19.53 26.88
CA TYR A 62 23.17 19.16 25.50
C TYR A 62 23.57 17.70 25.17
N THR A 63 24.55 17.09 25.87
CA THR A 63 24.95 15.69 25.58
C THR A 63 23.85 14.72 26.02
N SER A 64 23.29 14.95 27.21
CA SER A 64 22.15 14.19 27.72
C SER A 64 20.90 14.37 26.86
N PHE A 65 20.71 15.57 26.31
CA PHE A 65 19.64 15.88 25.36
C PHE A 65 19.77 15.04 24.06
N ILE A 66 20.96 14.99 23.47
CA ILE A 66 21.21 14.18 22.26
C ILE A 66 21.00 12.68 22.54
N GLN A 67 21.47 12.17 23.69
CA GLN A 67 21.27 10.77 24.08
C GLN A 67 19.79 10.42 24.24
N THR A 68 19.02 11.31 24.87
CA THR A 68 17.56 11.15 25.03
C THR A 68 16.88 11.16 23.66
N SER A 69 17.26 12.10 22.79
CA SER A 69 16.74 12.18 21.42
C SER A 69 17.06 10.92 20.61
N LEU A 70 18.27 10.36 20.75
CA LEU A 70 18.67 9.10 20.10
C LEU A 70 17.80 7.93 20.57
N LYS A 71 17.51 7.81 21.86
CA LYS A 71 16.60 6.77 22.38
C LYS A 71 15.21 6.88 21.74
N VAL A 72 14.62 8.08 21.75
CA VAL A 72 13.30 8.32 21.14
C VAL A 72 13.31 8.00 19.65
N LEU A 73 14.39 8.32 18.93
CA LEU A 73 14.54 7.97 17.52
C LEU A 73 14.74 6.47 17.27
N ASP A 74 15.45 5.77 18.15
CA ASP A 74 15.62 4.32 18.06
C ASP A 74 14.27 3.61 18.29
N GLU A 75 13.43 4.11 19.21
CA GLU A 75 12.05 3.63 19.42
C GLU A 75 11.17 3.88 18.18
N LYS A 76 11.18 5.11 17.64
CA LYS A 76 10.45 5.43 16.40
C LYS A 76 10.92 4.61 15.21
N TYR A 77 12.21 4.32 15.12
CA TYR A 77 12.76 3.44 14.08
C TYR A 77 12.22 2.01 14.21
N ALA A 78 12.16 1.47 15.43
CA ALA A 78 11.63 0.14 15.66
C ALA A 78 10.13 0.05 15.27
N GLU A 79 9.36 1.07 15.63
CA GLU A 79 7.94 1.19 15.25
C GLU A 79 7.76 1.32 13.73
N ALA A 80 8.47 2.25 13.09
CA ALA A 80 8.41 2.44 11.64
C ALA A 80 8.81 1.18 10.87
N LYS A 81 9.85 0.47 11.33
CA LYS A 81 10.27 -0.80 10.75
C LYS A 81 9.20 -1.87 10.89
N LYS A 82 8.58 -2.00 12.07
CA LYS A 82 7.47 -2.94 12.29
C LYS A 82 6.31 -2.64 11.34
N MET A 83 5.92 -1.37 11.20
CA MET A 83 4.84 -0.96 10.32
C MET A 83 5.16 -1.23 8.84
N PHE A 84 6.40 -1.02 8.42
CA PHE A 84 6.87 -1.35 7.08
C PHE A 84 6.78 -2.85 6.78
N GLU A 85 7.23 -3.72 7.70
CA GLU A 85 7.13 -5.18 7.51
C GLU A 85 5.67 -5.65 7.44
N ILE A 86 4.77 -5.06 8.26
CA ILE A 86 3.32 -5.33 8.16
C ILE A 86 2.78 -4.91 6.79
N GLY A 87 3.15 -3.71 6.31
CA GLY A 87 2.75 -3.23 4.98
C GLY A 87 3.24 -4.14 3.86
N LYS A 88 4.48 -4.63 3.95
CA LYS A 88 5.05 -5.59 3.00
C LYS A 88 4.30 -6.93 3.00
N ALA A 89 3.93 -7.43 4.17
CA ALA A 89 3.13 -8.66 4.27
C ALA A 89 1.72 -8.49 3.68
N HIS A 90 1.07 -7.35 3.92
CA HIS A 90 -0.23 -7.03 3.33
C HIS A 90 -0.16 -6.94 1.80
N LEU A 91 0.87 -6.29 1.26
CA LEU A 91 1.10 -6.21 -0.19
C LEU A 91 1.26 -7.62 -0.79
N SER A 92 2.12 -8.46 -0.20
CA SER A 92 2.33 -9.83 -0.68
C SER A 92 1.04 -10.68 -0.63
N GLN A 93 0.21 -10.49 0.41
CA GLN A 93 -1.09 -11.15 0.48
C GLN A 93 -2.05 -10.65 -0.61
N ALA A 94 -2.07 -9.35 -0.89
CA ALA A 94 -2.88 -8.77 -1.95
C ALA A 94 -2.44 -9.28 -3.33
N GLU A 95 -1.13 -9.30 -3.61
CA GLU A 95 -0.56 -9.85 -4.85
C GLU A 95 -0.98 -11.30 -5.08
N TYR A 96 -0.85 -12.16 -4.05
CA TYR A 96 -1.28 -13.55 -4.14
C TYR A 96 -2.77 -13.70 -4.44
N ARG A 97 -3.62 -12.88 -3.82
CA ARG A 97 -5.07 -12.88 -4.08
C ARG A 97 -5.36 -12.47 -5.52
N THR A 98 -4.73 -11.39 -5.99
CA THR A 98 -4.87 -10.91 -7.37
C THR A 98 -4.49 -11.99 -8.38
N ASP A 99 -3.34 -12.65 -8.20
CA ASP A 99 -2.88 -13.71 -9.10
C ASP A 99 -3.84 -14.90 -9.11
N SER A 100 -4.29 -15.33 -7.93
CA SER A 100 -5.26 -16.42 -7.80
C SER A 100 -6.57 -16.10 -8.52
N PHE A 101 -7.11 -14.90 -8.33
CA PHE A 101 -8.33 -14.45 -9.01
C PHE A 101 -8.13 -14.31 -10.51
N ARG A 102 -6.98 -13.83 -10.97
CA ARG A 102 -6.68 -13.69 -12.40
C ARG A 102 -6.66 -15.04 -13.11
N ILE A 103 -6.10 -16.07 -12.46
CA ILE A 103 -6.13 -17.44 -12.97
C ILE A 103 -7.57 -17.96 -13.06
N GLN A 104 -8.37 -17.76 -12.01
CA GLN A 104 -9.78 -18.17 -11.99
C GLN A 104 -10.58 -17.46 -13.08
N LEU A 105 -10.40 -16.15 -13.23
CA LEU A 105 -11.06 -15.34 -14.25
C LEU A 105 -10.70 -15.84 -15.65
N SER A 106 -9.40 -16.03 -15.93
CA SER A 106 -8.94 -16.55 -17.23
C SER A 106 -9.56 -17.90 -17.58
N LYS A 107 -9.68 -18.81 -16.60
CA LYS A 107 -10.35 -20.09 -16.80
C LYS A 107 -11.83 -19.93 -17.15
N VAL A 108 -12.56 -19.09 -16.42
CA VAL A 108 -13.99 -18.85 -16.68
C VAL A 108 -14.19 -18.11 -18.00
N GLU A 109 -13.29 -17.21 -18.39
CA GLU A 109 -13.32 -16.54 -19.70
C GLU A 109 -13.14 -17.52 -20.86
N GLN A 110 -12.19 -18.44 -20.75
CA GLN A 110 -11.99 -19.49 -21.74
C GLN A 110 -13.22 -20.41 -21.82
N GLU A 111 -13.77 -20.83 -20.68
CA GLU A 111 -15.03 -21.59 -20.63
C GLU A 111 -16.16 -20.82 -21.31
N ASN A 112 -16.31 -19.52 -21.03
CA ASN A 112 -17.36 -18.69 -21.60
C ASN A 112 -17.22 -18.52 -23.11
N GLU A 113 -16.00 -18.35 -23.64
CA GLU A 113 -15.79 -18.26 -25.09
C GLU A 113 -16.23 -19.54 -25.81
N THR A 114 -15.93 -20.71 -25.23
CA THR A 114 -16.41 -21.98 -25.78
C THR A 114 -17.92 -22.16 -25.64
N ASN A 115 -18.52 -21.59 -24.60
CA ASN A 115 -19.96 -21.65 -24.36
C ASN A 115 -20.74 -20.70 -25.28
N GLU A 116 -20.22 -19.51 -25.57
CA GLU A 116 -20.85 -18.57 -26.52
C GLU A 116 -20.95 -19.18 -27.91
N LYS A 117 -19.89 -19.84 -28.40
CA LYS A 117 -19.94 -20.58 -29.69
C LYS A 117 -21.04 -21.65 -29.71
N LYS A 118 -21.24 -22.34 -28.59
CA LYS A 118 -22.31 -23.36 -28.45
C LYS A 118 -23.70 -22.75 -28.26
N LEU A 119 -23.78 -21.52 -27.73
CA LEU A 119 -25.04 -20.85 -27.45
C LEU A 119 -25.79 -20.60 -28.76
N ASP A 120 -25.11 -20.02 -29.75
CA ASP A 120 -25.69 -19.72 -31.06
C ASP A 120 -26.24 -20.99 -31.74
N GLU A 121 -25.49 -22.10 -31.67
CA GLU A 121 -25.92 -23.40 -32.19
C GLU A 121 -27.17 -23.94 -31.46
N LEU A 122 -27.23 -23.77 -30.13
CA LEU A 122 -28.35 -24.22 -29.31
C LEU A 122 -29.58 -23.36 -29.49
N GLU A 123 -29.43 -22.04 -29.67
CA GLU A 123 -30.52 -21.11 -29.97
C GLU A 123 -31.14 -21.44 -31.32
N ALA A 124 -30.34 -21.59 -32.38
CA ALA A 124 -30.83 -22.00 -33.70
C ALA A 124 -31.52 -23.38 -33.67
N ARG A 125 -31.00 -24.31 -32.87
CA ARG A 125 -31.62 -25.64 -32.68
C ARG A 125 -32.94 -25.56 -31.92
N LEU A 126 -33.03 -24.71 -30.90
CA LEU A 126 -34.27 -24.48 -30.16
C LEU A 126 -35.34 -23.87 -31.06
N GLU A 127 -35.01 -22.83 -31.83
CA GLU A 127 -35.94 -22.19 -32.77
C GLU A 127 -36.48 -23.18 -33.81
N THR A 128 -35.62 -24.08 -34.30
CA THR A 128 -36.03 -25.13 -35.23
C THR A 128 -37.00 -26.11 -34.56
N LYS A 129 -36.73 -26.51 -33.32
CA LYS A 129 -37.61 -27.41 -32.56
C LYS A 129 -38.92 -26.76 -32.16
N GLU A 130 -38.92 -25.47 -31.85
CA GLU A 130 -40.12 -24.67 -31.59
C GLU A 130 -41.00 -24.60 -32.83
N ARG A 131 -40.42 -24.32 -34.00
CA ARG A 131 -41.14 -24.34 -35.28
C ARG A 131 -41.72 -25.73 -35.58
N ASP A 132 -40.93 -26.79 -35.41
CA ASP A 132 -41.39 -28.16 -35.60
C ASP A 132 -42.56 -28.49 -34.66
N TYR A 133 -42.45 -28.10 -33.38
CA TYR A 133 -43.48 -28.35 -32.36
C TYR A 133 -44.77 -27.62 -32.68
N LEU A 134 -44.69 -26.33 -32.98
CA LEU A 134 -45.84 -25.49 -33.35
C LEU A 134 -46.52 -26.02 -34.62
N SER A 135 -45.74 -26.35 -35.64
CA SER A 135 -46.26 -26.90 -36.90
C SER A 135 -47.01 -28.22 -36.69
N LYS A 136 -46.40 -29.17 -35.97
CA LYS A 136 -47.05 -30.46 -35.66
C LYS A 136 -48.27 -30.31 -34.76
N ARG A 137 -48.22 -29.40 -33.80
CA ARG A 137 -49.34 -29.12 -32.91
C ARG A 137 -50.53 -28.55 -33.69
N LEU A 138 -50.31 -27.54 -34.52
CA LEU A 138 -51.34 -26.96 -35.37
C LEU A 138 -51.92 -27.99 -36.34
N THR A 139 -51.07 -28.83 -36.93
CA THR A 139 -51.52 -29.93 -37.82
C THR A 139 -52.40 -30.92 -37.07
N CYS A 140 -52.02 -31.30 -35.84
CA CYS A 140 -52.82 -32.17 -34.98
C CYS A 140 -54.19 -31.55 -34.67
N GLU A 141 -54.23 -30.26 -34.31
CA GLU A 141 -55.47 -29.51 -34.04
C GLU A 141 -56.39 -29.48 -35.28
N VAL A 142 -55.83 -29.23 -36.48
CA VAL A 142 -56.58 -29.27 -37.76
C VAL A 142 -57.14 -30.67 -38.03
N TYR A 143 -56.35 -31.72 -37.82
CA TYR A 143 -56.78 -33.10 -38.03
C TYR A 143 -57.85 -33.54 -37.03
N GLU A 144 -57.73 -33.13 -35.77
CA GLU A 144 -58.76 -33.36 -34.76
C GLU A 144 -60.10 -32.71 -35.16
N ASP A 145 -60.05 -31.49 -35.68
CA ASP A 145 -61.25 -30.78 -36.13
C ASP A 145 -61.85 -31.36 -37.41
N GLN A 146 -61.02 -31.80 -38.37
CA GLN A 146 -61.47 -32.53 -39.55
C GLN A 146 -62.09 -33.88 -39.18
N LEU A 147 -61.47 -34.63 -38.27
CA LEU A 147 -62.00 -35.89 -37.76
C LEU A 147 -63.35 -35.69 -37.07
N LYS A 148 -63.52 -34.65 -36.24
CA LYS A 148 -64.81 -34.31 -35.61
C LYS A 148 -65.89 -34.00 -36.65
N LYS A 149 -65.57 -33.29 -37.73
CA LYS A 149 -66.51 -33.01 -38.83
C LYS A 149 -66.93 -34.29 -39.55
N MET A 150 -65.96 -35.12 -39.94
CA MET A 150 -66.24 -36.38 -40.64
C MET A 150 -67.03 -37.37 -39.78
N LEU A 151 -66.78 -37.44 -38.47
CA LEU A 151 -67.58 -38.27 -37.57
C LEU A 151 -69.05 -37.83 -37.52
N LYS A 152 -69.32 -36.51 -37.50
CA LYS A 152 -70.69 -35.97 -37.55
C LYS A 152 -71.38 -36.17 -38.90
N GLU A 153 -70.62 -36.16 -39.99
CA GLU A 153 -71.13 -36.36 -41.35
C GLU A 153 -71.34 -37.85 -41.70
N ALA A 154 -70.52 -38.74 -41.12
CA ALA A 154 -70.64 -40.19 -41.28
C ALA A 154 -71.94 -40.76 -40.69
N ASP A 155 -72.48 -40.13 -39.63
CA ASP A 155 -73.81 -40.47 -39.08
C ASP A 155 -74.97 -40.18 -40.07
N ASN A 156 -74.72 -39.46 -41.17
CA ASN A 156 -75.75 -38.96 -42.09
C ASN A 156 -75.67 -39.46 -43.55
N ARG A 157 -74.67 -40.27 -43.96
CA ARG A 157 -74.49 -40.69 -45.37
C ARG A 157 -74.11 -42.18 -45.54
N GLU A 158 -74.67 -42.84 -46.56
CA GLU A 158 -74.47 -44.27 -46.91
C GLU A 158 -73.12 -44.61 -47.61
N ASP A 159 -72.22 -43.64 -47.79
CA ASP A 159 -70.93 -43.86 -48.45
C ASP A 159 -69.87 -44.36 -47.44
N THR A 160 -69.82 -45.67 -47.24
CA THR A 160 -69.29 -46.27 -46.00
C THR A 160 -67.78 -46.56 -46.01
N LEU A 161 -67.19 -47.00 -47.13
CA LEU A 161 -65.81 -47.51 -47.11
C LEU A 161 -64.74 -46.40 -47.15
N ASN A 162 -64.88 -45.42 -48.05
CA ASN A 162 -63.89 -44.35 -48.20
C ASN A 162 -63.86 -43.41 -46.97
N ASN A 163 -65.02 -43.17 -46.35
CA ASN A 163 -65.13 -42.37 -45.14
C ASN A 163 -64.51 -43.10 -43.94
N HIS A 164 -64.75 -44.40 -43.78
CA HIS A 164 -64.08 -45.20 -42.74
C HIS A 164 -62.56 -45.20 -42.89
N LEU A 165 -62.04 -45.43 -44.10
CA LEU A 165 -60.59 -45.42 -44.33
C LEU A 165 -59.96 -44.05 -44.02
N SER A 166 -60.67 -42.96 -44.30
CA SER A 166 -60.20 -41.60 -44.01
C SER A 166 -60.21 -41.31 -42.51
N ILE A 167 -61.28 -41.70 -41.81
CA ILE A 167 -61.41 -41.59 -40.34
C ILE A 167 -60.29 -42.37 -39.64
N GLU A 168 -60.02 -43.62 -40.04
CA GLU A 168 -58.94 -44.42 -39.46
C GLU A 168 -57.56 -43.79 -39.67
N ARG A 169 -57.30 -43.22 -40.86
CA ARG A 169 -56.04 -42.51 -41.14
C ARG A 169 -55.84 -41.32 -40.21
N PHE A 170 -56.82 -40.43 -40.07
CA PHE A 170 -56.71 -39.29 -39.16
C PHE A 170 -56.56 -39.74 -37.70
N GLN A 171 -57.27 -40.78 -37.27
CA GLN A 171 -57.10 -41.32 -35.92
C GLN A 171 -55.68 -41.86 -35.69
N GLN A 172 -55.09 -42.53 -36.68
CA GLN A 172 -53.71 -43.00 -36.59
C GLN A 172 -52.71 -41.84 -36.55
N GLU A 173 -52.87 -40.83 -37.40
CA GLU A 173 -51.99 -39.66 -37.45
C GLU A 173 -52.08 -38.83 -36.15
N ILE A 174 -53.29 -38.60 -35.62
CA ILE A 174 -53.48 -37.92 -34.31
C ILE A 174 -52.83 -38.74 -33.18
N ARG A 175 -53.01 -40.07 -33.17
CA ARG A 175 -52.33 -40.94 -32.19
C ARG A 175 -50.82 -40.86 -32.32
N GLN A 176 -50.27 -40.73 -33.53
CA GLN A 176 -48.84 -40.54 -33.73
C GLN A 176 -48.39 -39.18 -33.17
N PHE A 177 -49.08 -38.08 -33.50
CA PHE A 177 -48.76 -36.76 -32.98
C PHE A 177 -48.86 -36.69 -31.45
N SER A 178 -49.84 -37.37 -30.85
CA SER A 178 -49.99 -37.45 -29.38
C SER A 178 -48.77 -38.08 -28.68
N LYS A 179 -48.01 -38.95 -29.38
CA LYS A 179 -46.77 -39.54 -28.88
C LYS A 179 -45.53 -38.69 -29.18
N GLU A 180 -45.54 -37.93 -30.28
CA GLU A 180 -44.39 -37.12 -30.72
C GLU A 180 -44.33 -35.75 -30.06
N LEU A 181 -45.47 -35.08 -29.85
CA LEU A 181 -45.53 -33.74 -29.27
C LEU A 181 -44.94 -33.66 -27.86
N PRO A 182 -45.22 -34.60 -26.92
CA PRO A 182 -44.58 -34.58 -25.61
C PRO A 182 -43.05 -34.76 -25.69
N LYS A 183 -42.55 -35.56 -26.64
CA LYS A 183 -41.11 -35.76 -26.85
C LYS A 183 -40.44 -34.51 -27.37
N LEU A 184 -41.07 -33.82 -28.33
CA LEU A 184 -40.55 -32.55 -28.83
C LEU A 184 -40.55 -31.48 -27.74
N LYS A 185 -41.63 -31.41 -26.94
CA LYS A 185 -41.70 -30.48 -25.81
C LYS A 185 -40.60 -30.73 -24.78
N ALA A 186 -40.37 -31.99 -24.40
CA ALA A 186 -39.28 -32.34 -23.49
C ALA A 186 -37.89 -31.99 -24.06
N GLN A 187 -37.68 -32.14 -25.38
CA GLN A 187 -36.43 -31.72 -26.03
C GLN A 187 -36.25 -30.20 -26.01
N MET A 188 -37.32 -29.43 -26.25
CA MET A 188 -37.29 -27.97 -26.14
C MET A 188 -36.96 -27.54 -24.71
N ASP A 189 -37.63 -28.11 -23.71
CA ASP A 189 -37.40 -27.75 -22.30
C ASP A 189 -35.96 -28.06 -21.88
N ALA A 190 -35.38 -29.17 -22.34
CA ALA A 190 -33.97 -29.50 -22.10
C ALA A 190 -33.00 -28.51 -22.77
N LEU A 191 -33.30 -28.04 -23.99
CA LEU A 191 -32.50 -27.02 -24.68
C LEU A 191 -32.62 -25.66 -23.97
N GLN A 192 -33.83 -25.29 -23.55
CA GLN A 192 -34.10 -24.04 -22.84
C GLN A 192 -33.38 -24.01 -21.49
N GLY A 193 -33.40 -25.09 -20.72
CA GLY A 193 -32.63 -25.20 -19.47
C GLY A 193 -31.12 -25.09 -19.69
N ARG A 194 -30.60 -25.60 -20.80
CA ARG A 194 -29.18 -25.42 -21.19
C ARG A 194 -28.84 -23.97 -21.54
N LEU A 195 -29.72 -23.27 -22.25
CA LEU A 195 -29.53 -21.85 -22.56
C LEU A 195 -29.56 -20.98 -21.30
N GLU A 196 -30.47 -21.27 -20.37
CA GLU A 196 -30.53 -20.58 -19.08
C GLU A 196 -29.24 -20.79 -18.26
N PHE A 197 -28.72 -22.02 -18.22
CA PHE A 197 -27.44 -22.32 -17.59
C PHE A 197 -26.29 -21.47 -18.16
N PHE A 198 -26.20 -21.34 -19.48
CA PHE A 198 -25.15 -20.50 -20.09
C PHE A 198 -25.35 -19.01 -19.80
N LYS A 199 -26.59 -18.52 -19.78
CA LYS A 199 -26.91 -17.14 -19.39
C LYS A 199 -26.48 -16.85 -17.95
N GLN A 200 -26.74 -17.78 -17.02
CA GLN A 200 -26.29 -17.68 -15.64
C GLN A 200 -24.76 -17.66 -15.55
N ARG A 201 -24.06 -18.55 -16.27
CA ARG A 201 -22.60 -18.59 -16.29
C ARG A 201 -21.96 -17.28 -16.80
N LYS A 202 -22.60 -16.64 -17.78
CA LYS A 202 -22.20 -15.31 -18.28
C LYS A 202 -22.39 -14.22 -17.22
N GLN A 203 -23.44 -14.27 -16.42
CA GLN A 203 -23.65 -13.34 -15.30
C GLN A 203 -22.59 -13.54 -14.20
N GLU A 204 -22.25 -14.79 -13.87
CA GLU A 204 -21.16 -15.10 -12.93
C GLU A 204 -19.81 -14.54 -13.41
N LEU A 205 -19.50 -14.66 -14.70
CA LEU A 205 -18.30 -14.07 -15.29
C LEU A 205 -18.26 -12.54 -15.11
N LEU A 206 -19.38 -11.85 -15.35
CA LEU A 206 -19.47 -10.40 -15.16
C LEU A 206 -19.26 -10.01 -13.70
N ALA A 207 -19.82 -10.78 -12.76
CA ALA A 207 -19.59 -10.58 -11.32
C ALA A 207 -18.11 -10.75 -10.94
N LEU A 208 -17.46 -11.81 -11.43
CA LEU A 208 -16.03 -12.04 -11.22
C LEU A 208 -15.16 -10.92 -11.81
N ARG A 209 -15.51 -10.35 -12.97
CA ARG A 209 -14.80 -9.19 -13.54
C ARG A 209 -14.90 -7.96 -12.66
N VAL A 210 -16.05 -7.72 -12.04
CA VAL A 210 -16.23 -6.61 -11.10
C VAL A 210 -15.40 -6.85 -9.84
N GLU A 211 -15.38 -8.07 -9.33
CA GLU A 211 -14.56 -8.45 -8.17
C GLU A 211 -13.06 -8.32 -8.45
N CYS A 212 -12.59 -8.75 -9.63
CA CYS A 212 -11.20 -8.59 -10.06
C CYS A 212 -10.76 -7.13 -10.02
N LYS A 213 -11.58 -6.21 -10.53
CA LYS A 213 -11.30 -4.77 -10.47
C LYS A 213 -11.21 -4.23 -9.04
N LYS A 214 -12.02 -4.76 -8.11
CA LYS A 214 -11.95 -4.37 -6.70
C LYS A 214 -10.64 -4.85 -6.07
N ILE A 215 -10.23 -6.09 -6.35
CA ILE A 215 -8.98 -6.66 -5.83
C ILE A 215 -7.76 -5.94 -6.41
N GLU A 216 -7.78 -5.58 -7.71
CA GLU A 216 -6.75 -4.75 -8.32
C GLU A 216 -6.65 -3.36 -7.65
N HIS A 217 -7.79 -2.77 -7.30
CA HIS A 217 -7.83 -1.51 -6.56
C HIS A 217 -7.25 -1.67 -5.14
N ASP A 218 -7.61 -2.74 -4.42
CA ASP A 218 -7.06 -3.04 -3.09
C ASP A 218 -5.54 -3.26 -3.13
N LEU A 219 -5.03 -3.91 -4.18
CA LEU A 219 -3.60 -4.08 -4.42
C LEU A 219 -2.91 -2.72 -4.62
N GLN A 220 -3.51 -1.82 -5.40
CA GLN A 220 -3.01 -0.47 -5.60
C GLN A 220 -2.93 0.32 -4.30
N LEU A 221 -3.97 0.27 -3.46
CA LEU A 221 -3.98 0.90 -2.14
C LEU A 221 -2.90 0.33 -1.22
N ALA A 222 -2.71 -0.99 -1.22
CA ALA A 222 -1.67 -1.64 -0.44
C ALA A 222 -0.26 -1.22 -0.89
N LEU A 223 -0.06 -1.04 -2.20
CA LEU A 223 1.20 -0.58 -2.77
C LEU A 223 1.51 0.87 -2.37
N GLU A 224 0.50 1.75 -2.43
CA GLU A 224 0.62 3.15 -1.98
C GLU A 224 0.95 3.25 -0.49
N ASP A 225 0.26 2.48 0.36
CA ASP A 225 0.52 2.41 1.80
C ASP A 225 1.95 1.91 2.10
N LYS A 226 2.44 0.90 1.36
CA LYS A 226 3.82 0.42 1.48
C LYS A 226 4.83 1.52 1.14
N ILE A 227 4.59 2.29 0.07
CA ILE A 227 5.48 3.40 -0.34
C ILE A 227 5.51 4.48 0.75
N LEU A 228 4.36 4.85 1.31
CA LEU A 228 4.30 5.84 2.39
C LEU A 228 5.09 5.38 3.63
N LYS A 229 4.93 4.12 4.03
CA LYS A 229 5.66 3.54 5.16
C LYS A 229 7.17 3.42 4.91
N GLU A 230 7.56 3.10 3.67
CA GLU A 230 8.97 3.06 3.25
C GLU A 230 9.62 4.45 3.33
N ASN A 231 8.92 5.47 2.83
CA ASN A 231 9.38 6.85 2.89
C ASN A 231 9.56 7.33 4.33
N GLU A 232 8.61 7.00 5.22
CA GLU A 232 8.74 7.34 6.64
C GLU A 232 9.91 6.61 7.30
N LEU A 233 10.10 5.32 7.01
CA LEU A 233 11.24 4.54 7.51
C LEU A 233 12.57 5.17 7.05
N ASN A 234 12.68 5.53 5.76
CA ASN A 234 13.87 6.18 5.20
C ASN A 234 14.14 7.55 5.84
N ARG A 235 13.09 8.33 6.10
CA ARG A 235 13.18 9.61 6.82
C ARG A 235 13.76 9.41 8.21
N VAL A 236 13.22 8.46 8.98
CA VAL A 236 13.69 8.16 10.34
C VAL A 236 15.13 7.64 10.33
N ILE A 237 15.51 6.78 9.37
CA ILE A 237 16.90 6.32 9.18
C ILE A 237 17.84 7.50 8.96
N SER A 238 17.49 8.44 8.07
CA SER A 238 18.29 9.61 7.78
C SER A 238 18.46 10.52 9.01
N CYS A 239 17.36 10.84 9.71
CA CYS A 239 17.42 11.63 10.95
C CYS A 239 18.29 10.97 12.02
N ARG A 240 18.12 9.66 12.22
CA ARG A 240 18.88 8.86 13.18
C ARG A 240 20.37 8.87 12.85
N GLN A 241 20.73 8.73 11.57
CA GLN A 241 22.13 8.78 11.14
C GLN A 241 22.76 10.15 11.39
N THR A 242 22.05 11.23 11.06
CA THR A 242 22.50 12.60 11.32
C THR A 242 22.76 12.84 12.81
N ILE A 243 21.83 12.46 13.68
CA ILE A 243 21.99 12.66 15.13
C ILE A 243 23.10 11.76 15.69
N ARG A 244 23.27 10.54 15.18
CA ARG A 244 24.40 9.68 15.54
C ARG A 244 25.73 10.29 15.15
N ASN A 245 25.82 10.92 13.99
CA ASN A 245 27.03 11.61 13.56
C ASN A 245 27.33 12.81 14.47
N ILE A 246 26.33 13.64 14.80
CA ILE A 246 26.47 14.75 15.76
C ILE A 246 26.95 14.22 17.13
N TYR A 247 26.35 13.13 17.61
CA TYR A 247 26.75 12.49 18.86
C TYR A 247 28.19 11.96 18.82
N LYS A 248 28.58 11.26 17.75
CA LYS A 248 29.94 10.75 17.55
C LYS A 248 30.97 11.88 17.56
N CYS A 249 30.74 12.91 16.75
CA CYS A 249 31.57 14.11 16.68
C CYS A 249 31.79 14.73 18.06
N ARG A 250 30.78 14.69 18.92
CA ARG A 250 30.85 15.26 20.26
C ARG A 250 31.46 14.34 21.31
N ALA A 251 31.24 13.04 21.18
CA ALA A 251 31.71 12.02 22.11
C ALA A 251 33.16 11.59 21.85
N THR A 252 33.74 11.90 20.68
CA THR A 252 35.16 11.66 20.43
C THR A 252 36.00 12.46 21.43
N ASN A 253 37.13 11.89 21.87
CA ASN A 253 38.16 12.61 22.61
C ASN A 253 39.33 13.02 21.70
N ASP A 254 39.20 12.77 20.40
CA ASP A 254 40.23 13.01 19.39
C ASP A 254 40.29 14.49 19.02
N LEU A 255 41.37 15.15 19.48
CA LEU A 255 41.58 16.60 19.38
C LEU A 255 41.64 17.09 17.92
N PRO A 256 42.31 16.41 16.96
CA PRO A 256 42.36 16.83 15.57
C PRO A 256 41.00 16.78 14.86
N GLN A 257 40.18 15.75 15.11
CA GLN A 257 38.81 15.70 14.57
C GLN A 257 37.91 16.80 15.14
N LYS A 258 38.06 17.16 16.43
CA LYS A 258 37.32 18.28 17.03
C LYS A 258 37.67 19.61 16.40
N ILE A 259 38.95 19.83 16.09
CA ILE A 259 39.42 21.05 15.40
C ILE A 259 38.91 21.08 13.96
N PHE A 260 38.97 19.96 13.22
CA PHE A 260 38.51 19.86 11.83
C PHE A 260 37.01 20.17 11.68
N TYR A 261 36.18 19.76 12.64
CA TYR A 261 34.73 19.99 12.64
C TYR A 261 34.27 21.19 13.50
N SER A 262 35.19 22.02 14.01
CA SER A 262 34.89 23.20 14.86
C SER A 262 34.04 22.89 16.11
N LEU A 263 34.35 21.79 16.79
CA LEU A 263 33.60 21.30 17.95
C LEU A 263 34.19 21.77 19.29
N PRO A 264 33.38 21.90 20.36
CA PRO A 264 33.87 22.34 21.67
C PRO A 264 34.95 21.42 22.22
N VAL A 265 36.15 21.97 22.43
CA VAL A 265 37.26 21.26 23.07
C VAL A 265 37.10 21.39 24.59
N LYS A 266 36.77 20.29 25.27
CA LYS A 266 36.86 20.25 26.73
C LYS A 266 38.33 20.29 27.11
N SER A 267 38.78 21.36 27.76
CA SER A 267 40.05 21.34 28.48
C SER A 267 39.92 20.33 29.63
N LYS A 268 40.88 19.40 29.73
CA LYS A 268 41.00 18.58 30.95
C LYS A 268 41.23 19.55 32.11
N LEU A 269 40.39 19.46 33.14
CA LEU A 269 40.69 20.11 34.42
C LEU A 269 41.98 19.49 34.97
N PRO A 270 42.88 20.30 35.56
CA PRO A 270 44.11 19.79 36.16
C PRO A 270 43.74 18.85 37.31
N GLY A 271 43.90 17.54 37.11
CA GLY A 271 43.56 16.50 38.09
C GLY A 271 42.97 15.21 37.51
N GLU A 272 42.40 15.23 36.31
CA GLU A 272 41.90 14.01 35.66
C GLU A 272 43.05 13.23 35.01
N SER A 273 43.70 12.41 35.83
CA SER A 273 44.63 11.39 35.38
C SER A 273 43.91 10.39 34.49
N SER A 274 44.31 10.36 33.22
CA SER A 274 43.97 9.30 32.28
C SER A 274 44.69 8.02 32.70
N ASN A 275 44.16 7.32 33.69
CA ASN A 275 44.51 5.92 33.90
C ASN A 275 43.82 5.10 32.81
N GLY A 276 44.53 4.98 31.68
CA GLY A 276 44.33 3.90 30.75
C GLY A 276 44.59 2.58 31.46
N LYS A 277 43.53 1.80 31.65
CA LYS A 277 43.61 0.34 31.64
C LYS A 277 42.51 -0.15 30.71
N PHE A 278 42.88 -0.37 29.46
CA PHE A 278 42.22 -1.38 28.66
C PHE A 278 42.50 -2.73 29.33
N LYS A 279 41.44 -3.39 29.77
CA LYS A 279 41.31 -4.84 29.74
C LYS A 279 40.17 -5.15 28.78
#